data_AF-X1HRQ0-F1
#
_entry.id   AF-X1HRQ0-F1
#
_cell.length_a   1.000
_cell.length_b   1.000
_cell.length_c   1.000
_cell.angle_alpha   90.00
_cell.angle_beta   90.00
_cell.angle_gamma   90.00
#
_symmetry.space_group_name_H-M   'P 1'
#
loop_
_entity.id
_entity.type
_entity.pdbx_description
1 polymer ?
#
loop_
_entity_poly.entity_id
_entity_poly.type
_entity_poly.pdbx_seq_one_letter_code
_entity_poly.pdbx_strand_id
1 'polypeptide(L)'
;MRDSLVEKEFDAGRYNIISCTGELPPTLQGVWAGTYVPDWASDFTHNGNVPSAIASMLMGNTPELMLAYTSYMESIVPYLEINANCVACA
;
A
#
# COMPACT_ATOMS: atom_id res chain seq x y z
N MET A 1 -6.81 30.10 -8.11
CA MET A 1 -5.95 29.26 -8.96
C MET A 1 -6.54 27.86 -8.97
N ARG A 2 -7.08 27.41 -10.10
CA ARG A 2 -7.27 25.97 -10.35
C ARG A 2 -6.23 25.65 -11.41
N ASP A 3 -5.11 25.09 -10.98
CA ASP A 3 -4.11 24.62 -11.93
C ASP A 3 -4.60 23.27 -12.46
N SER A 4 -5.03 23.25 -13.73
CA SER A 4 -5.59 22.06 -14.35
C SER A 4 -4.64 20.86 -14.37
N LEU A 5 -3.32 21.09 -14.21
CA LEU A 5 -2.36 20.01 -14.05
C LEU A 5 -2.44 19.37 -12.66
N VAL A 6 -2.55 20.17 -11.61
CA VAL A 6 -2.64 19.68 -10.22
C VAL A 6 -3.91 18.86 -10.01
N GLU A 7 -5.04 19.30 -10.58
CA GLU A 7 -6.30 18.53 -10.55
C GLU A 7 -6.15 17.17 -11.25
N LYS A 8 -5.52 17.14 -12.43
CA LYS A 8 -5.26 15.89 -13.15
C LYS A 8 -4.31 14.95 -12.41
N GLU A 9 -3.26 15.48 -11.79
CA GLU A 9 -2.31 14.68 -11.03
C GLU A 9 -2.97 14.07 -9.78
N PHE A 10 -3.83 14.85 -9.11
CA PHE A 10 -4.64 14.35 -8.00
C PHE A 10 -5.56 13.21 -8.44
N ASP A 11 -6.28 13.38 -9.55
CA ASP A 11 -7.15 12.34 -10.11
C ASP A 11 -6.36 11.10 -10.55
N ALA A 12 -5.17 11.29 -11.14
CA ALA A 12 -4.28 10.20 -11.54
C ALA A 12 -3.77 9.40 -10.34
N GLY A 13 -3.37 10.06 -9.25
CA GLY A 13 -2.95 9.40 -8.01
C GLY A 13 -4.08 8.56 -7.42
N ARG A 14 -5.30 9.10 -7.38
CA ARG A 14 -6.49 8.36 -6.93
C ARG A 14 -6.78 7.16 -7.80
N TYR A 15 -6.79 7.35 -9.12
CA TYR A 15 -7.02 6.29 -10.08
C TYR A 15 -6.00 5.15 -9.95
N ASN A 16 -4.72 5.48 -9.77
CA ASN A 16 -3.67 4.50 -9.59
C ASN A 16 -3.91 3.65 -8.34
N ILE A 17 -4.17 4.26 -7.18
CA ILE A 17 -4.43 3.52 -5.94
C ILE A 17 -5.67 2.61 -6.06
N ILE A 18 -6.76 3.12 -6.64
CA ILE A 18 -7.97 2.31 -6.89
C ILE A 18 -7.65 1.11 -7.79
N SER A 19 -6.84 1.32 -8.83
CA SER A 19 -6.57 0.30 -9.86
C SER A 19 -5.57 -0.77 -9.42
N CYS A 20 -4.80 -0.55 -8.35
CA CYS A 20 -3.83 -1.51 -7.83
C CYS A 20 -4.12 -2.01 -6.41
N THR A 21 -5.28 -1.68 -5.85
CA THR A 21 -5.74 -2.22 -4.56
C THR A 21 -6.79 -3.32 -4.81
N GLY A 22 -6.57 -4.50 -4.24
CA GLY A 22 -7.47 -5.66 -4.37
C GLY A 22 -7.64 -6.38 -3.03
N GLU A 23 -7.39 -7.69 -3.01
CA GLU A 23 -7.31 -8.44 -1.73
C GLU A 23 -6.12 -8.01 -0.87
N LEU A 24 -5.06 -7.51 -1.52
CA LEU A 24 -3.85 -6.99 -0.90
C LEU A 24 -3.74 -5.47 -1.11
N PRO A 25 -3.03 -4.75 -0.22
CA PRO A 25 -2.73 -3.34 -0.44
C PRO A 25 -1.84 -3.16 -1.68
N PRO A 26 -1.64 -1.92 -2.16
CA PRO A 26 -0.71 -1.67 -3.26
C PRO A 26 0.73 -1.98 -2.84
N THR A 27 1.47 -2.69 -3.71
CA THR A 27 2.93 -2.84 -3.55
C THR A 27 3.66 -1.57 -4.02
N LEU A 28 4.99 -1.52 -3.88
CA LEU A 28 5.81 -0.36 -4.29
C LEU A 28 5.53 0.13 -5.73
N GLN A 29 5.23 -0.78 -6.66
CA GLN A 29 4.92 -0.46 -8.05
C GLN A 29 3.44 -0.68 -8.41
N GLY A 30 2.57 -0.82 -7.40
CA GLY A 30 1.18 -1.21 -7.59
C GLY A 30 1.06 -2.64 -8.14
N VAL A 31 0.55 -2.78 -9.36
CA VAL A 31 0.47 -4.05 -10.10
C VAL A 31 1.22 -4.00 -11.44
N TRP A 32 2.06 -2.98 -11.63
CA TRP A 32 2.67 -2.64 -12.92
C TRP A 32 4.18 -2.89 -12.94
N ALA A 33 4.61 -4.10 -12.59
CA ALA A 33 6.00 -4.52 -12.73
C ALA A 33 6.26 -5.08 -14.15
N GLY A 34 7.33 -4.61 -14.80
CA GLY A 34 7.76 -5.08 -16.14
C GLY A 34 8.91 -6.07 -16.13
N THR A 35 9.30 -6.58 -14.96
CA THR A 35 10.50 -7.41 -14.75
C THR A 35 10.25 -8.44 -13.66
N TYR A 36 10.98 -9.55 -13.72
CA TYR A 36 11.01 -10.58 -12.68
C TYR A 36 11.83 -10.18 -11.45
N VAL A 37 12.65 -9.13 -11.56
CA VAL A 37 13.54 -8.66 -10.49
C VAL A 37 13.31 -7.15 -10.30
N PRO A 38 12.12 -6.73 -9.83
CA PRO A 38 11.83 -5.32 -9.62
C PRO A 38 12.67 -4.76 -8.47
N ASP A 39 12.93 -3.46 -8.51
CA ASP A 39 13.67 -2.78 -7.45
C ASP A 39 12.95 -2.96 -6.10
N TRP A 40 13.72 -3.27 -5.05
CA TRP A 40 13.21 -3.61 -3.73
C TRP A 40 12.11 -4.70 -3.75
N ALA A 41 12.20 -5.63 -4.70
CA ALA A 41 11.26 -6.73 -4.91
C ALA A 41 9.80 -6.30 -5.17
N SER A 42 9.55 -5.01 -5.41
CA SER A 42 8.20 -4.44 -5.42
C SER A 42 7.36 -4.96 -4.25
N ASP A 43 7.92 -4.93 -3.04
CA ASP A 43 7.31 -5.53 -1.86
C ASP A 43 6.33 -4.58 -1.13
N PHE A 44 5.89 -5.00 0.05
CA PHE A 44 5.16 -4.19 1.01
C PHE A 44 6.12 -3.54 2.00
N THR A 45 6.75 -2.44 1.60
CA THR A 45 7.63 -1.67 2.50
C THR A 45 6.81 -0.84 3.50
N HIS A 46 6.72 -1.34 4.75
CA HIS A 46 5.85 -0.82 5.81
C HIS A 46 6.38 0.40 6.58
N ASN A 47 7.64 0.79 6.40
CA ASN A 47 8.26 1.90 7.13
C ASN A 47 8.05 3.28 6.46
N GLY A 48 7.16 3.37 5.47
CA GLY A 48 6.78 4.64 4.84
C GLY A 48 6.03 4.50 3.53
N ASN A 49 6.44 3.57 2.66
CA ASN A 49 5.87 3.45 1.31
C ASN A 49 4.40 3.02 1.31
N VAL A 50 4.09 1.88 1.93
CA VAL A 50 2.70 1.39 2.03
C VAL A 50 1.80 2.40 2.76
N PRO A 51 2.18 2.93 3.95
CA PRO A 51 1.40 3.99 4.60
C PRO A 51 1.15 5.23 3.72
N SER A 52 2.15 5.66 2.95
CA SER A 52 2.01 6.82 2.05
C SER A 52 1.05 6.55 0.90
N ALA A 53 1.08 5.34 0.33
CA ALA A 53 0.20 4.94 -0.77
C ALA A 53 -1.29 4.90 -0.33
N ILE A 54 -1.56 4.47 0.91
CA ILE A 54 -2.94 4.33 1.41
C ILE A 54 -3.46 5.58 2.15
N ALA A 55 -2.61 6.57 2.44
CA ALA A 55 -2.93 7.73 3.27
C ALA A 55 -4.16 8.52 2.77
N SER A 56 -4.37 8.56 1.45
CA SER A 56 -5.49 9.28 0.86
C SER A 56 -6.79 8.49 0.79
N MET A 57 -6.83 7.19 1.12
CA MET A 57 -8.03 6.36 0.87
C MET A 57 -9.27 6.85 1.62
N LEU A 58 -9.12 7.30 2.87
CA LEU A 58 -10.25 7.81 3.66
C LEU A 58 -10.69 9.20 3.18
N MET A 59 -9.76 10.16 3.12
CA MET A 59 -10.05 11.54 2.70
C MET A 59 -10.42 11.64 1.22
N GLY A 60 -10.03 10.63 0.45
CA GLY A 60 -10.33 10.45 -0.95
C GLY A 60 -11.63 9.69 -1.21
N ASN A 61 -12.54 9.51 -0.24
CA ASN A 61 -13.84 8.88 -0.52
C ASN A 61 -13.73 7.50 -1.21
N THR A 62 -12.73 6.71 -0.80
CA THR A 62 -12.57 5.29 -1.16
C THR A 62 -12.25 4.46 0.10
N PRO A 63 -13.02 4.60 1.20
CA PRO A 63 -12.73 3.93 2.46
C PRO A 63 -12.76 2.40 2.36
N GLU A 64 -13.54 1.86 1.44
CA GLU A 64 -13.65 0.42 1.17
C GLU A 64 -12.31 -0.23 0.81
N LEU A 65 -11.37 0.52 0.23
CA LEU A 65 -10.04 0.03 -0.12
C LEU A 65 -9.15 -0.23 1.10
N MET A 66 -9.47 0.36 2.26
CA MET A 66 -8.68 0.17 3.48
C MET A 66 -8.74 -1.28 3.99
N LEU A 67 -9.79 -2.03 3.64
CA LEU A 67 -9.95 -3.43 4.00
C LEU A 67 -8.81 -4.31 3.48
N ALA A 68 -8.22 -3.97 2.33
CA ALA A 68 -7.08 -4.68 1.78
C ALA A 68 -5.87 -4.60 2.73
N TYR A 69 -5.60 -3.42 3.27
CA TYR A 69 -4.50 -3.22 4.21
C TYR A 69 -4.79 -3.84 5.59
N THR A 70 -5.97 -3.62 6.15
CA THR A 70 -6.28 -4.15 7.50
C THR A 70 -6.33 -5.66 7.52
N SER A 71 -6.96 -6.30 6.52
CA SER A 71 -7.03 -7.76 6.41
C SER A 71 -5.64 -8.36 6.18
N TYR A 72 -4.82 -7.72 5.35
CA TYR A 72 -3.42 -8.10 5.18
C TYR A 72 -2.64 -8.00 6.49
N MET A 73 -2.77 -6.91 7.24
CA MET A 73 -2.10 -6.73 8.53
C MET A 73 -2.54 -7.79 9.54
N GLU A 74 -3.83 -8.06 9.65
CA GLU A 74 -4.37 -9.13 10.51
C GLU A 74 -3.82 -10.50 10.11
N SER A 75 -3.65 -10.77 8.81
CA SER A 75 -3.08 -12.03 8.32
C SER A 75 -1.60 -12.23 8.71
N ILE A 76 -0.84 -11.14 8.90
CA ILE A 76 0.58 -11.21 9.25
C ILE A 76 0.84 -11.19 10.75
N VAL A 77 -0.11 -10.77 11.59
CA VAL A 77 0.03 -10.70 13.06
C VAL A 77 0.58 -12.00 13.66
N PRO A 78 0.11 -13.21 13.31
CA PRO A 78 0.65 -14.45 13.88
C PRO A 78 2.16 -14.63 13.64
N TYR A 79 2.66 -14.18 12.48
CA TYR A 79 4.08 -14.25 12.17
C TYR A 79 4.88 -13.15 12.88
N LEU A 80 4.29 -11.98 13.08
CA LEU A 80 4.88 -10.92 13.89
C LEU A 80 5.02 -11.35 15.36
N GLU A 81 4.06 -12.11 15.90
CA GLU A 81 4.14 -12.68 17.25
C GLU A 81 5.29 -13.70 17.37
N ILE A 82 5.48 -14.56 16.37
CA ILE A 82 6.63 -15.47 16.32
C ILE A 82 7.94 -14.66 16.35
N ASN A 83 8.06 -13.64 15.49
CA ASN A 83 9.23 -12.78 15.44
C ASN A 83 9.48 -12.07 16.78
N ALA A 84 8.43 -11.56 17.43
CA ALA A 84 8.53 -10.92 18.74
C ALA A 84 9.08 -11.89 19.81
N ASN A 85 8.62 -13.14 19.82
CA ASN A 85 9.11 -14.16 20.75
C ASN A 85 10.55 -14.59 20.46
N CYS A 86 10.92 -14.73 19.19
CA CYS A 86 12.28 -15.10 18.79
C CYS A 86 13.30 -14.00 19.11
N VAL A 87 12.95 -12.74 18.86
CA VAL A 87 13.82 -11.58 19.16
C VAL A 87 13.92 -11.36 20.68
N ALA A 88 12.85 -11.60 21.44
CA ALA A 88 12.88 -11.47 22.90
C ALA A 88 13.71 -12.55 23.61
N CYS A 89 14.04 -13.66 22.92
CA CYS A 89 14.90 -14.73 23.45
C CYS A 89 16.38 -14.60 23.04
N ALA A 90 16.73 -13.60 22.22
CA ALA A 90 18.09 -13.26 21.81
C ALA A 90 18.67 -12.14 22.68
#